data_AF-A0A839A9C0-F1
#
_entry.id   AF-A0A839A9C0-F1
#
_cell.length_a   1.000
_cell.length_b   1.000
_cell.length_c   1.000
_cell.angle_alpha   90.00
_cell.angle_beta   90.00
_cell.angle_gamma   90.00
#
_symmetry.space_group_name_H-M   'P 1'
#
loop_
_entity.id
_entity.type
_entity.pdbx_description
1 polymer ?
#
loop_
_entity_poly.entity_id
_entity_poly.type
_entity_poly.pdbx_seq_one_letter_code
_entity_poly.pdbx_strand_id
1 'polypeptide(L)'
;MICGHGSRNRAAVREFASLAEGLKPRFPDWPVEYGYLEFAEPVIRDGLDRLRDQGCTRILAVPGMLFAAGHAKNDIPSVLNTYQAENPGVRIDYGRELAIDTRMVRAAGERVREALDKAGNDVPMHETLLVVVGRGSSDPDANSNVSKVTRLLWEGMGFGWAETAYSGVTFPLVEPALEHAAKLGYRRIVVFPYFLFTGVLVSRIYAFTDEVAERHPEIEFVKAGYLNDHPLVLDTFVERVEEILDGANLMNCQLCKYREQVLGFEAEVGLRQESHHHHVEGLGKSAECHLCDDVCTGACESQVREGGHHHHDHGHGHDLGHDHGHHHHGHDHGHDHAHGHDHSHGHSHDHGHHHHPYPHADHPLGPKSMRRG
;
A
#
# COMPACT_ATOMS: atom_id res chain seq x y z
N MET A 1 13.55 5.41 -14.23
CA MET A 1 12.62 6.07 -13.27
C MET A 1 12.13 5.03 -12.28
N ILE A 2 12.40 5.21 -11.00
CA ILE A 2 11.85 4.34 -9.94
C ILE A 2 10.66 5.05 -9.30
N CYS A 3 9.48 4.44 -9.41
CA CYS A 3 8.22 5.04 -8.96
C CYS A 3 7.88 4.55 -7.55
N GLY A 4 8.08 5.40 -6.55
CA GLY A 4 7.74 5.12 -5.15
C GLY A 4 6.29 5.42 -4.84
N HIS A 5 5.75 4.76 -3.82
CA HIS A 5 4.46 5.13 -3.25
C HIS A 5 4.53 6.51 -2.59
N GLY A 6 5.52 6.69 -1.72
CA GLY A 6 5.66 7.85 -0.86
C GLY A 6 5.09 7.61 0.54
N SER A 7 5.57 8.38 1.50
CA SER A 7 5.26 8.21 2.91
C SER A 7 5.36 9.54 3.63
N ARG A 8 4.54 9.72 4.66
CA ARG A 8 4.66 10.82 5.62
C ARG A 8 5.86 10.64 6.55
N ASN A 9 6.39 9.43 6.65
CA ASN A 9 7.53 9.11 7.50
C ASN A 9 8.85 9.44 6.78
N ARG A 10 9.63 10.35 7.38
CA ARG A 10 10.90 10.84 6.82
C ARG A 10 11.96 9.73 6.68
N ALA A 11 12.01 8.76 7.59
CA ALA A 11 12.94 7.64 7.49
C ALA A 11 12.59 6.73 6.30
N ALA A 12 11.31 6.43 6.09
CA ALA A 12 10.84 5.65 4.93
C ALA A 12 11.16 6.36 3.59
N VAL A 13 11.01 7.69 3.53
CA VAL A 13 11.40 8.50 2.37
C VAL A 13 12.92 8.44 2.14
N ARG A 14 13.73 8.52 3.20
CA ARG A 14 15.20 8.40 3.10
C ARG A 14 15.63 7.00 2.65
N GLU A 15 15.01 5.95 3.14
CA GLU A 15 15.32 4.57 2.73
C GLU A 15 14.97 4.32 1.27
N PHE A 16 13.83 4.81 0.79
CA PHE A 16 13.48 4.72 -0.63
C PHE A 16 14.47 5.48 -1.51
N ALA A 17 14.85 6.70 -1.12
CA ALA A 17 15.87 7.47 -1.83
C ALA A 17 17.22 6.72 -1.83
N SER A 18 17.61 6.12 -0.71
CA SER A 18 18.84 5.32 -0.60
C SER A 18 18.82 4.09 -1.51
N LEU A 19 17.66 3.45 -1.66
CA LEU A 19 17.46 2.36 -2.62
C LEU A 19 17.69 2.84 -4.06
N ALA A 20 17.15 4.02 -4.43
CA ALA A 20 17.38 4.61 -5.75
C ALA A 20 18.86 4.97 -5.98
N GLU A 21 19.55 5.51 -4.97
CA GLU A 21 20.99 5.74 -5.02
C GLU A 21 21.77 4.42 -5.18
N GLY A 22 21.36 3.34 -4.51
CA GLY A 22 21.94 2.01 -4.64
C GLY A 22 21.77 1.37 -6.02
N LEU A 23 20.83 1.86 -6.83
CA LEU A 23 20.64 1.43 -8.22
C LEU A 23 21.55 2.17 -9.20
N LYS A 24 21.99 3.40 -8.91
CA LYS A 24 22.87 4.16 -9.83
C LYS A 24 24.14 3.40 -10.22
N PRO A 25 24.89 2.76 -9.30
CA PRO A 25 26.08 1.98 -9.67
C PRO A 25 25.79 0.77 -10.58
N ARG A 26 24.55 0.27 -10.59
CA ARG A 26 24.13 -0.86 -11.44
C ARG A 26 23.78 -0.43 -12.86
N PHE A 27 23.61 0.89 -13.09
CA PHE A 27 23.29 1.47 -14.39
C PHE A 27 24.22 2.66 -14.70
N PRO A 28 25.54 2.43 -14.84
CA PRO A 28 26.52 3.53 -14.98
C PRO A 28 26.31 4.40 -16.22
N ASP A 29 25.71 3.84 -17.27
CA ASP A 29 25.50 4.52 -18.54
C ASP A 29 24.12 5.21 -18.64
N TRP A 30 23.21 4.95 -17.69
CA TRP A 30 21.82 5.42 -17.77
C TRP A 30 21.47 6.36 -16.62
N PRO A 31 20.86 7.52 -16.89
CA PRO A 31 20.28 8.36 -15.85
C PRO A 31 19.25 7.60 -15.00
N VAL A 32 19.47 7.56 -13.68
CA VAL A 32 18.53 6.97 -12.72
C VAL A 32 17.96 8.07 -11.84
N GLU A 33 16.65 8.25 -11.96
CA GLU A 33 15.84 9.16 -11.15
C GLU A 33 14.73 8.39 -10.43
N TYR A 34 14.21 8.99 -9.37
CA TYR A 34 13.08 8.49 -8.61
C TYR A 34 12.08 9.60 -8.30
N GLY A 35 10.86 9.20 -7.92
CA GLY A 35 9.83 10.09 -7.43
C GLY A 35 8.68 9.34 -6.79
N TYR A 36 7.85 10.04 -6.03
CA TYR A 36 6.75 9.48 -5.25
C TYR A 36 5.39 9.78 -5.88
N LEU A 37 4.46 8.85 -5.70
CA LEU A 37 3.07 9.04 -6.10
C LEU A 37 2.35 10.02 -5.16
N GLU A 38 2.61 9.95 -3.85
CA GLU A 38 1.93 10.76 -2.84
C GLU A 38 2.81 11.14 -1.65
N PHE A 39 2.36 12.12 -0.86
CA PHE A 39 2.93 12.59 0.42
C PHE A 39 4.32 13.20 0.41
N ALA A 40 5.24 12.69 -0.39
CA ALA A 40 6.65 13.01 -0.37
C ALA A 40 7.11 13.66 -1.68
N GLU A 41 8.17 14.43 -1.60
CA GLU A 41 8.87 15.01 -2.75
C GLU A 41 10.24 14.31 -2.93
N PRO A 42 10.77 14.21 -4.16
CA PRO A 42 10.17 14.69 -5.42
C PRO A 42 8.98 13.84 -5.86
N VAL A 43 7.98 14.43 -6.53
CA VAL A 43 6.90 13.64 -7.14
C VAL A 43 7.38 12.92 -8.39
N ILE A 44 6.64 11.90 -8.86
CA ILE A 44 7.00 11.15 -10.09
C ILE A 44 7.24 12.10 -11.26
N ARG A 45 6.42 13.14 -11.40
CA ARG A 45 6.55 14.16 -12.46
C ARG A 45 7.91 14.86 -12.45
N ASP A 46 8.40 15.26 -11.27
CA ASP A 46 9.69 15.94 -11.14
C ASP A 46 10.84 15.03 -11.58
N GLY A 47 10.78 13.74 -11.24
CA GLY A 47 11.77 12.75 -11.66
C GLY A 47 11.77 12.55 -13.18
N LEU A 48 10.59 12.54 -13.80
CA LEU A 48 10.46 12.46 -15.25
C LEU A 48 11.00 13.72 -15.95
N ASP A 49 10.69 14.90 -15.41
CA ASP A 49 11.22 16.18 -15.92
C ASP A 49 12.75 16.20 -15.85
N ARG A 50 13.36 15.77 -14.74
CA ARG A 50 14.82 15.64 -14.63
C ARG A 50 15.43 14.68 -15.65
N LEU A 51 14.79 13.54 -15.94
CA LEU A 51 15.26 12.62 -16.98
C LEU A 51 15.15 13.23 -18.37
N ARG A 52 14.04 13.90 -18.68
CA ARG A 52 13.85 14.60 -19.96
C ARG A 52 14.89 15.70 -20.16
N ASP A 53 15.15 16.49 -19.13
CA ASP A 53 16.10 17.60 -19.18
C ASP A 53 17.56 17.10 -19.34
N GLN A 54 17.84 15.86 -18.95
CA GLN A 54 19.09 15.15 -19.25
C GLN A 54 19.15 14.58 -20.68
N GLY A 55 18.12 14.82 -21.50
CA GLY A 55 18.04 14.38 -22.89
C GLY A 55 17.44 12.98 -23.10
N CYS A 56 16.83 12.38 -22.07
CA CYS A 56 16.21 11.05 -22.20
C CYS A 56 14.94 11.13 -23.07
N THR A 57 14.93 10.44 -24.21
CA THR A 57 13.76 10.28 -25.08
C THR A 57 13.02 8.96 -24.87
N ARG A 58 13.64 8.02 -24.14
CA ARG A 58 13.04 6.76 -23.69
C ARG A 58 13.30 6.59 -22.20
N ILE A 59 12.24 6.41 -21.43
CA ILE A 59 12.29 6.24 -19.97
C ILE A 59 11.73 4.87 -19.61
N LEU A 60 12.52 4.09 -18.86
CA LEU A 60 12.09 2.83 -18.27
C LEU A 60 11.58 3.11 -16.86
N ALA A 61 10.30 2.91 -16.62
CA ALA A 61 9.65 3.17 -15.34
C ALA A 61 9.38 1.86 -14.61
N VAL A 62 9.92 1.70 -13.39
CA VAL A 62 9.71 0.50 -12.57
C VAL A 62 9.04 0.91 -11.25
N PRO A 63 7.90 0.29 -10.87
CA PRO A 63 7.24 0.57 -9.61
C PRO A 63 8.01 -0.07 -8.44
N GLY A 64 8.37 0.74 -7.45
CA GLY A 64 9.01 0.29 -6.21
C GLY A 64 8.01 -0.34 -5.24
N MET A 65 7.31 -1.37 -5.70
CA MET A 65 6.23 -2.06 -4.98
C MET A 65 6.52 -3.55 -4.91
N LEU A 66 6.14 -4.19 -3.81
CA LEU A 66 6.31 -5.64 -3.65
C LEU A 66 5.31 -6.42 -4.51
N PHE A 67 4.03 -6.03 -4.52
CA PHE A 67 2.96 -6.74 -5.23
C PHE A 67 2.03 -5.76 -5.94
N ALA A 68 1.49 -6.18 -7.10
CA ALA A 68 0.58 -5.36 -7.86
C ALA A 68 -0.81 -5.28 -7.21
N ALA A 69 -1.22 -4.06 -6.88
CA ALA A 69 -2.57 -3.68 -6.48
C ALA A 69 -2.93 -2.33 -7.16
N GLY A 70 -3.85 -1.56 -6.59
CA GLY A 70 -4.31 -0.27 -7.16
C GLY A 70 -3.20 0.64 -7.67
N HIS A 71 -2.14 0.88 -6.87
CA HIS A 71 -1.06 1.79 -7.28
C HIS A 71 -0.28 1.33 -8.51
N ALA A 72 0.12 0.06 -8.54
CA ALA A 72 0.88 -0.46 -9.67
C ALA A 72 0.01 -0.70 -10.91
N LYS A 73 -1.29 -1.00 -10.71
CA LYS A 73 -2.24 -1.33 -11.78
C LYS A 73 -2.97 -0.11 -12.36
N ASN A 74 -3.16 0.96 -11.59
CA ASN A 74 -3.99 2.11 -11.95
C ASN A 74 -3.26 3.44 -11.77
N ASP A 75 -2.83 3.77 -10.55
CA ASP A 75 -2.39 5.14 -10.23
C ASP A 75 -1.10 5.54 -10.96
N ILE A 76 -0.03 4.74 -10.84
CA ILE A 76 1.25 5.00 -11.51
C ILE A 76 1.08 4.99 -13.04
N PRO A 77 0.44 3.98 -13.67
CA PRO A 77 0.15 4.03 -15.10
C PRO A 77 -0.59 5.30 -15.54
N SER A 78 -1.56 5.77 -14.76
CA SER A 78 -2.31 7.00 -15.05
C SER A 78 -1.40 8.24 -15.08
N VAL A 79 -0.51 8.38 -14.10
CA VAL A 79 0.48 9.47 -14.04
C VAL A 79 1.45 9.42 -15.21
N LEU A 80 2.00 8.23 -15.51
CA LEU A 80 2.96 8.04 -16.60
C LEU A 80 2.33 8.30 -17.98
N ASN A 81 1.10 7.82 -18.20
CA ASN A 81 0.38 8.01 -19.46
C ASN A 81 0.04 9.49 -19.69
N THR A 82 -0.39 10.19 -18.64
CA THR A 82 -0.64 11.64 -18.69
C THR A 82 0.63 12.40 -19.05
N TYR A 83 1.74 12.11 -18.38
CA TYR A 83 3.03 12.75 -18.67
C TYR A 83 3.48 12.52 -20.11
N GLN A 84 3.36 11.28 -20.61
CA GLN A 84 3.72 10.95 -21.99
C GLN A 84 2.85 11.69 -23.01
N ALA A 85 1.54 11.83 -22.75
CA ALA A 85 0.63 12.58 -23.62
C ALA A 85 0.99 14.07 -23.70
N GLU A 86 1.46 14.65 -22.60
CA GLU A 86 1.93 16.04 -22.53
C GLU A 86 3.32 16.24 -23.15
N ASN A 87 4.10 15.17 -23.36
CA ASN A 87 5.47 15.21 -23.86
C ASN A 87 5.68 14.23 -25.04
N PRO A 88 5.21 14.53 -26.27
CA PRO A 88 5.21 13.58 -27.39
C PRO A 88 6.60 13.07 -27.86
N GLY A 89 7.68 13.74 -27.46
CA GLY A 89 9.07 13.32 -27.74
C GLY A 89 9.65 12.31 -26.74
N VAL A 90 8.92 11.98 -25.69
CA VAL A 90 9.33 11.04 -24.64
C VAL A 90 8.47 9.78 -24.73
N ARG A 91 9.11 8.63 -24.86
CA ARG A 91 8.47 7.32 -24.71
C ARG A 91 8.72 6.79 -23.29
N ILE A 92 7.69 6.30 -22.63
CA ILE A 92 7.77 5.66 -21.32
C ILE A 92 7.35 4.20 -21.46
N ASP A 93 8.26 3.29 -21.13
CA ASP A 93 7.95 1.86 -21.00
C ASP A 93 7.83 1.53 -19.50
N TYR A 94 6.68 1.00 -19.09
CA TYR A 94 6.38 0.69 -17.69
C TYR A 94 6.56 -0.80 -17.40
N GLY A 95 7.43 -1.12 -16.44
CA GLY A 95 7.74 -2.47 -15.97
C GLY A 95 6.76 -2.97 -14.89
N ARG A 96 6.77 -4.28 -14.69
CA ARG A 96 6.11 -4.91 -13.55
C ARG A 96 6.83 -4.62 -12.23
N GLU A 97 6.09 -4.79 -11.14
CA GLU A 97 6.59 -4.71 -9.77
C GLU A 97 7.52 -5.87 -9.40
N LEU A 98 8.15 -5.81 -8.22
CA LEU A 98 9.12 -6.82 -7.78
C LEU A 98 8.54 -8.24 -7.75
N ALA A 99 7.29 -8.36 -7.32
CA ALA A 99 6.49 -9.58 -7.31
C ALA A 99 7.15 -10.76 -6.57
N ILE A 100 6.73 -11.98 -6.92
CA ILE A 100 7.34 -13.21 -6.41
C ILE A 100 8.60 -13.49 -7.20
N ASP A 101 9.74 -13.40 -6.52
CA ASP A 101 11.06 -13.63 -7.08
C ASP A 101 11.91 -14.45 -6.11
N THR A 102 12.74 -15.36 -6.64
CA THR A 102 13.64 -16.16 -5.81
C THR A 102 14.67 -15.31 -5.06
N ARG A 103 15.10 -14.17 -5.63
CA ARG A 103 15.98 -13.19 -4.96
C ARG A 103 15.30 -12.56 -3.75
N MET A 104 14.03 -12.19 -3.91
CA MET A 104 13.24 -11.59 -2.84
C MET A 104 12.96 -12.59 -1.71
N VAL A 105 12.68 -13.84 -2.04
CA VAL A 105 12.51 -14.92 -1.05
C VAL A 105 13.83 -15.22 -0.33
N ARG A 106 14.96 -15.21 -1.03
CA ARG A 106 16.30 -15.37 -0.41
C ARG A 106 16.61 -14.21 0.53
N ALA A 107 16.38 -12.97 0.11
CA ALA A 107 16.54 -11.79 0.95
C ALA A 107 15.70 -11.88 2.24
N ALA A 108 14.43 -12.27 2.10
CA ALA A 108 13.56 -12.52 3.24
C ALA A 108 14.10 -13.62 4.17
N GLY A 109 14.54 -14.75 3.60
CA GLY A 109 15.13 -15.85 4.36
C GLY A 109 16.41 -15.44 5.10
N GLU A 110 17.22 -14.55 4.52
CA GLU A 110 18.40 -13.96 5.18
C GLU A 110 18.00 -13.08 6.37
N ARG A 111 17.00 -12.20 6.24
CA ARG A 111 16.48 -11.40 7.36
C ARG A 111 15.93 -12.25 8.51
N VAL A 112 15.22 -13.31 8.17
CA VAL A 112 14.68 -14.27 9.15
C VAL A 112 15.82 -15.03 9.84
N ARG A 113 16.83 -15.47 9.10
CA ARG A 113 18.01 -16.15 9.64
C ARG A 113 18.83 -15.25 10.56
N GLU A 114 19.06 -13.99 10.17
CA GLU A 114 19.73 -12.99 11.01
C GLU A 114 19.04 -12.82 12.37
N ALA A 115 17.71 -12.91 12.41
CA ALA A 115 16.94 -12.82 13.64
C ALA A 115 17.06 -14.07 14.50
N LEU A 116 17.00 -15.26 13.87
CA LEU A 116 17.21 -16.54 14.54
C LEU A 116 18.63 -16.66 15.13
N ASP A 117 19.65 -16.26 14.37
CA ASP A 117 21.06 -16.31 14.81
C ASP A 117 21.29 -15.42 16.05
N LYS A 118 20.57 -14.28 16.15
CA LYS A 118 20.62 -13.39 17.32
C LYS A 118 19.87 -13.96 18.53
N ALA A 119 18.77 -14.66 18.31
CA ALA A 119 17.98 -15.29 19.36
C ALA A 119 18.68 -16.51 19.96
N GLY A 120 19.41 -17.27 19.14
CA GLY A 120 20.12 -18.49 19.53
C GLY A 120 19.44 -19.77 19.05
N ASN A 121 20.12 -20.90 19.25
CA ASN A 121 19.77 -22.21 18.66
C ASN A 121 19.17 -23.21 19.67
N ASP A 122 18.64 -22.72 20.80
CA ASP A 122 18.06 -23.49 21.89
C ASP A 122 16.63 -23.98 21.63
N VAL A 123 15.93 -23.37 20.65
CA VAL A 123 14.64 -23.83 20.15
C VAL A 123 14.80 -24.40 18.74
N PRO A 124 14.53 -25.70 18.52
CA PRO A 124 14.56 -26.32 17.20
C PRO A 124 13.57 -25.68 16.21
N MET A 125 13.90 -25.70 14.92
CA MET A 125 13.03 -25.14 13.86
C MET A 125 11.61 -25.75 13.85
N HIS A 126 11.47 -27.05 14.11
CA HIS A 126 10.16 -27.71 14.17
C HIS A 126 9.32 -27.32 15.41
N GLU A 127 9.92 -26.67 16.40
CA GLU A 127 9.25 -26.06 17.56
C GLU A 127 9.12 -24.53 17.41
N THR A 128 9.48 -23.98 16.25
CA THR A 128 9.41 -22.56 15.90
C THR A 128 8.35 -22.31 14.84
N LEU A 129 7.49 -21.31 15.06
CA LEU A 129 6.47 -20.85 14.12
C LEU A 129 6.91 -19.54 13.46
N LEU A 130 6.72 -19.42 12.15
CA LEU A 130 6.98 -18.18 11.40
C LEU A 130 5.67 -17.41 11.14
N VAL A 131 5.60 -16.13 11.50
CA VAL A 131 4.53 -15.22 11.08
C VAL A 131 5.07 -14.24 10.07
N VAL A 132 4.62 -14.34 8.82
CA VAL A 132 4.98 -13.38 7.77
C VAL A 132 3.87 -12.34 7.67
N VAL A 133 4.26 -11.08 7.80
CA VAL A 133 3.32 -9.95 7.83
C VAL A 133 3.45 -9.14 6.54
N GLY A 134 2.40 -9.13 5.73
CA GLY A 134 2.28 -8.24 4.57
C GLY A 134 1.54 -6.94 4.90
N ARG A 135 1.50 -5.98 3.95
CA ARG A 135 0.67 -4.78 4.09
C ARG A 135 -0.81 -5.13 4.13
N GLY A 136 -1.25 -5.98 3.20
CA GLY A 136 -2.66 -6.33 2.94
C GLY A 136 -3.27 -5.46 1.85
N SER A 137 -4.21 -5.98 1.07
CA SER A 137 -4.81 -5.28 -0.07
C SER A 137 -6.29 -5.64 -0.23
N SER A 138 -7.05 -4.76 -0.86
CA SER A 138 -8.37 -5.11 -1.39
C SER A 138 -8.28 -6.01 -2.63
N ASP A 139 -7.09 -6.11 -3.22
CA ASP A 139 -6.78 -7.02 -4.31
C ASP A 139 -6.35 -8.39 -3.74
N PRO A 140 -7.12 -9.47 -3.97
CA PRO A 140 -6.82 -10.79 -3.45
C PRO A 140 -5.56 -11.42 -4.06
N ASP A 141 -5.16 -11.03 -5.28
CA ASP A 141 -3.95 -11.57 -5.92
C ASP A 141 -2.70 -11.11 -5.15
N ALA A 142 -2.67 -9.84 -4.75
CA ALA A 142 -1.60 -9.30 -3.90
C ALA A 142 -1.53 -10.01 -2.53
N ASN A 143 -2.67 -10.32 -1.93
CA ASN A 143 -2.74 -11.06 -0.66
C ASN A 143 -2.23 -12.50 -0.84
N SER A 144 -2.63 -13.16 -1.93
CA SER A 144 -2.18 -14.53 -2.25
C SER A 144 -0.66 -14.63 -2.40
N ASN A 145 -0.02 -13.56 -2.89
CA ASN A 145 1.43 -13.49 -3.04
C ASN A 145 2.15 -13.43 -1.67
N VAL A 146 1.60 -12.73 -0.67
CA VAL A 146 2.14 -12.79 0.69
C VAL A 146 2.07 -14.22 1.22
N SER A 147 0.91 -14.87 1.08
CA SER A 147 0.75 -16.29 1.48
C SER A 147 1.75 -17.22 0.77
N LYS A 148 2.04 -16.96 -0.51
CA LYS A 148 3.03 -17.71 -1.27
C LYS A 148 4.44 -17.51 -0.70
N VAL A 149 4.83 -16.28 -0.36
CA VAL A 149 6.10 -16.00 0.31
C VAL A 149 6.18 -16.74 1.65
N THR A 150 5.10 -16.71 2.45
CA THR A 150 5.02 -17.44 3.72
C THR A 150 5.32 -18.91 3.55
N ARG A 151 4.69 -19.57 2.57
CA ARG A 151 4.93 -21.00 2.26
C ARG A 151 6.39 -21.25 1.85
N LEU A 152 6.90 -20.46 0.89
CA LEU A 152 8.27 -20.61 0.41
C LEU A 152 9.31 -20.47 1.53
N LEU A 153 9.11 -19.55 2.47
CA LEU A 153 9.97 -19.39 3.64
C LEU A 153 9.78 -20.52 4.66
N TRP A 154 8.54 -20.87 4.96
CA TRP A 154 8.21 -21.93 5.91
C TRP A 154 8.83 -23.27 5.50
N GLU A 155 8.42 -23.81 4.35
CA GLU A 155 8.91 -25.09 3.87
C GLU A 155 10.40 -25.05 3.56
N GLY A 156 10.87 -23.92 3.01
CA GLY A 156 12.26 -23.76 2.60
C GLY A 156 13.24 -23.69 3.78
N MET A 157 12.79 -23.21 4.94
CA MET A 157 13.64 -23.06 6.14
C MET A 157 13.38 -24.13 7.21
N GLY A 158 12.29 -24.90 7.09
CA GLY A 158 11.99 -26.02 7.98
C GLY A 158 11.31 -25.63 9.30
N PHE A 159 10.59 -24.50 9.34
CA PHE A 159 9.76 -24.14 10.49
C PHE A 159 8.70 -25.23 10.77
N GLY A 160 8.26 -25.35 12.03
CA GLY A 160 7.20 -26.28 12.40
C GLY A 160 5.84 -25.87 11.83
N TRP A 161 5.59 -24.57 11.76
CA TRP A 161 4.41 -23.98 11.13
C TRP A 161 4.67 -22.57 10.64
N ALA A 162 3.74 -22.04 9.85
CA ALA A 162 3.71 -20.61 9.57
C ALA A 162 2.30 -20.05 9.40
N GLU A 163 2.14 -18.78 9.76
CA GLU A 163 0.93 -17.99 9.52
C GLU A 163 1.22 -16.77 8.65
N THR A 164 0.22 -16.40 7.84
CA THR A 164 0.24 -15.14 7.09
C THR A 164 -0.67 -14.15 7.79
N ALA A 165 -0.14 -12.96 8.10
CA ALA A 165 -0.88 -11.87 8.70
C ALA A 165 -0.71 -10.59 7.88
N TYR A 166 -1.54 -9.60 8.19
CA TYR A 166 -1.56 -8.32 7.49
C TYR A 166 -1.55 -7.15 8.46
N SER A 167 -0.80 -6.11 8.11
CA SER A 167 -0.75 -4.87 8.90
C SER A 167 -2.05 -4.06 8.83
N GLY A 168 -2.85 -4.25 7.77
CA GLY A 168 -4.13 -3.58 7.55
C GLY A 168 -4.83 -4.02 6.26
N VAL A 169 -5.96 -3.39 5.94
CA VAL A 169 -6.77 -3.53 4.71
C VAL A 169 -7.39 -4.91 4.45
N THR A 170 -6.80 -5.99 4.93
CA THR A 170 -7.36 -7.36 4.90
C THR A 170 -7.06 -8.09 6.22
N PHE A 171 -7.51 -9.34 6.34
CA PHE A 171 -7.49 -10.16 7.54
C PHE A 171 -6.77 -11.50 7.27
N PRO A 172 -6.05 -12.12 8.24
CA PRO A 172 -5.92 -11.75 9.65
C PRO A 172 -5.00 -10.57 9.95
N LEU A 173 -5.42 -9.71 10.89
CA LEU A 173 -4.56 -8.63 11.41
C LEU A 173 -3.48 -9.19 12.34
N VAL A 174 -2.39 -8.44 12.51
CA VAL A 174 -1.19 -8.86 13.28
C VAL A 174 -1.53 -9.40 14.67
N GLU A 175 -2.19 -8.61 15.53
CA GLU A 175 -2.50 -9.04 16.90
C GLU A 175 -3.40 -10.30 16.92
N PRO A 176 -4.56 -10.35 16.22
CA PRO A 176 -5.36 -11.58 16.15
C PRO A 176 -4.60 -12.80 15.60
N ALA A 177 -3.70 -12.62 14.63
CA ALA A 177 -2.89 -13.71 14.10
C ALA A 177 -1.89 -14.21 15.14
N LEU A 178 -1.19 -13.32 15.84
CA LEU A 178 -0.25 -13.71 16.90
C LEU A 178 -0.96 -14.39 18.08
N GLU A 179 -2.16 -13.91 18.46
CA GLU A 179 -3.00 -14.55 19.48
C GLU A 179 -3.51 -15.94 19.06
N HIS A 180 -3.68 -16.16 17.77
CA HIS A 180 -3.99 -17.49 17.24
C HIS A 180 -2.74 -18.37 17.26
N ALA A 181 -1.61 -17.87 16.75
CA ALA A 181 -0.34 -18.58 16.73
C ALA A 181 0.13 -19.02 18.13
N ALA A 182 -0.06 -18.18 19.15
CA ALA A 182 0.27 -18.49 20.55
C ALA A 182 -0.48 -19.73 21.08
N LYS A 183 -1.68 -20.02 20.55
CA LYS A 183 -2.49 -21.17 20.97
C LYS A 183 -2.06 -22.49 20.31
N LEU A 184 -1.13 -22.45 19.36
CA LEU A 184 -0.71 -23.62 18.59
C LEU A 184 0.39 -24.44 19.28
N GLY A 185 0.94 -23.96 20.41
CA GLY A 185 1.87 -24.72 21.26
C GLY A 185 3.33 -24.71 20.79
N TYR A 186 3.75 -23.75 19.97
CA TYR A 186 5.14 -23.55 19.57
C TYR A 186 5.91 -22.79 20.65
N ARG A 187 7.17 -23.15 20.88
CA ARG A 187 8.03 -22.53 21.90
C ARG A 187 8.57 -21.17 21.47
N ARG A 188 8.69 -20.94 20.17
CA ARG A 188 9.19 -19.70 19.58
C ARG A 188 8.30 -19.25 18.42
N ILE A 189 8.02 -17.95 18.35
CA ILE A 189 7.33 -17.30 17.24
C ILE A 189 8.25 -16.23 16.65
N VAL A 190 8.61 -16.39 15.37
CA VAL A 190 9.38 -15.39 14.61
C VAL A 190 8.41 -14.52 13.81
N VAL A 191 8.42 -13.21 14.02
CA VAL A 191 7.59 -12.26 13.29
C VAL A 191 8.44 -11.53 12.25
N PHE A 192 8.10 -11.70 10.98
CA PHE A 192 8.82 -11.14 9.85
C PHE A 192 7.94 -10.20 9.02
N PRO A 193 8.20 -8.89 9.04
CA PRO A 193 7.54 -7.92 8.17
C PRO A 193 8.09 -8.03 6.73
N TYR A 194 7.27 -8.48 5.78
CA TYR A 194 7.61 -8.47 4.36
C TYR A 194 7.34 -7.09 3.75
N PHE A 195 8.23 -6.14 4.07
CA PHE A 195 8.17 -4.74 3.66
C PHE A 195 9.52 -4.31 3.07
N LEU A 196 9.47 -3.38 2.11
CA LEU A 196 10.70 -2.78 1.58
C LEU A 196 11.32 -1.78 2.54
N PHE A 197 10.51 -1.01 3.27
CA PHE A 197 10.98 0.13 4.06
C PHE A 197 10.37 0.14 5.45
N THR A 198 11.01 0.88 6.35
CA THR A 198 10.53 1.21 7.68
C THR A 198 9.26 2.07 7.64
N GLY A 199 8.77 2.41 8.83
CA GLY A 199 7.71 3.38 9.01
C GLY A 199 6.69 2.93 10.06
N VAL A 200 5.55 3.60 10.06
CA VAL A 200 4.50 3.39 11.08
C VAL A 200 3.98 1.96 11.08
N LEU A 201 3.87 1.32 9.91
CA LEU A 201 3.34 -0.03 9.79
C LEU A 201 4.28 -1.07 10.41
N VAL A 202 5.57 -1.03 10.08
CA VAL A 202 6.57 -1.93 10.67
C VAL A 202 6.65 -1.74 12.18
N SER A 203 6.61 -0.49 12.63
CA SER A 203 6.68 -0.15 14.06
C SER A 203 5.46 -0.68 14.82
N ARG A 204 4.26 -0.59 14.21
CA ARG A 204 3.03 -1.16 14.76
C ARG A 204 3.07 -2.69 14.82
N ILE A 205 3.66 -3.35 13.81
CA ILE A 205 3.84 -4.82 13.83
C ILE A 205 4.65 -5.22 15.06
N TYR A 206 5.77 -4.54 15.31
CA TYR A 206 6.61 -4.80 16.46
C TYR A 206 5.92 -4.47 17.78
N ALA A 207 5.19 -3.36 17.88
CA ALA A 207 4.42 -3.01 19.07
C ALA A 207 3.38 -4.09 19.41
N PHE A 208 2.59 -4.54 18.44
CA PHE A 208 1.65 -5.66 18.67
C PHE A 208 2.35 -6.97 19.01
N THR A 209 3.56 -7.20 18.48
CA THR A 209 4.36 -8.37 18.86
C THR A 209 4.75 -8.30 20.32
N ASP A 210 5.18 -7.13 20.80
CA ASP A 210 5.55 -6.92 22.20
C ASP A 210 4.32 -7.06 23.13
N GLU A 211 3.16 -6.49 22.76
CA GLU A 211 1.90 -6.60 23.52
C GLU A 211 1.39 -8.06 23.63
N VAL A 212 1.59 -8.88 22.59
CA VAL A 212 1.22 -10.30 22.65
C VAL A 212 2.26 -11.10 23.42
N ALA A 213 3.55 -10.79 23.28
CA ALA A 213 4.62 -11.42 24.05
C ALA A 213 4.44 -11.23 25.57
N GLU A 214 4.02 -10.05 26.01
CA GLU A 214 3.70 -9.78 27.43
C GLU A 214 2.57 -10.67 27.97
N ARG A 215 1.63 -11.08 27.12
CA ARG A 215 0.50 -11.96 27.49
C ARG A 215 0.86 -13.45 27.50
N HIS A 216 1.93 -13.84 26.78
CA HIS A 216 2.36 -15.23 26.61
C HIS A 216 3.86 -15.38 26.96
N PRO A 217 4.26 -15.16 28.23
CA PRO A 217 5.66 -15.13 28.65
C PRO A 217 6.40 -16.47 28.51
N GLU A 218 5.68 -17.57 28.29
CA GLU A 218 6.21 -18.89 28.02
C GLU A 218 6.70 -19.09 26.57
N ILE A 219 6.33 -18.18 25.66
CA ILE A 219 6.71 -18.22 24.24
C ILE A 219 7.79 -17.18 23.98
N GLU A 220 8.86 -17.58 23.30
CA GLU A 220 9.87 -16.64 22.84
C GLU A 220 9.43 -15.95 21.54
N PHE A 221 9.24 -14.63 21.58
CA PHE A 221 8.94 -13.83 20.38
C PHE A 221 10.22 -13.20 19.81
N VAL A 222 10.48 -13.47 18.52
CA VAL A 222 11.66 -12.96 17.80
C VAL A 222 11.20 -12.05 16.67
N LYS A 223 11.61 -10.77 16.72
CA LYS A 223 11.30 -9.77 15.68
C LYS A 223 12.39 -9.76 14.62
N ALA A 224 12.08 -10.22 13.41
CA ALA A 224 13.00 -10.15 12.28
C ALA A 224 12.99 -8.77 11.61
N GLY A 225 14.11 -8.38 11.01
CA GLY A 225 14.17 -7.17 10.17
C GLY A 225 13.33 -7.32 8.90
N TYR A 226 13.05 -6.21 8.22
CA TYR A 226 12.38 -6.18 6.91
C TYR A 226 13.41 -6.16 5.76
N LEU A 227 12.97 -6.12 4.50
CA LEU A 227 13.85 -6.31 3.35
C LEU A 227 14.91 -5.20 3.23
N ASN A 228 14.49 -3.93 3.29
CA ASN A 228 15.37 -2.75 3.17
C ASN A 228 16.23 -2.78 1.88
N ASP A 229 17.44 -2.26 1.98
CA ASP A 229 18.51 -2.13 0.98
C ASP A 229 19.25 -3.44 0.67
N HIS A 230 18.64 -4.59 0.98
CA HIS A 230 19.26 -5.89 0.75
C HIS A 230 19.74 -6.01 -0.71
N PRO A 231 20.98 -6.46 -1.00
CA PRO A 231 21.52 -6.48 -2.35
C PRO A 231 20.62 -7.18 -3.38
N LEU A 232 20.04 -8.33 -2.99
CA LEU A 232 19.09 -9.07 -3.84
C LEU A 232 17.78 -8.32 -4.15
N VAL A 233 17.37 -7.34 -3.34
CA VAL A 233 16.24 -6.45 -3.66
C VAL A 233 16.64 -5.54 -4.82
N LEU A 234 17.82 -4.92 -4.75
CA LEU A 234 18.37 -4.09 -5.83
C LEU A 234 18.57 -4.90 -7.11
N ASP A 235 19.04 -6.14 -7.00
CA ASP A 235 19.22 -7.03 -8.15
C ASP A 235 17.86 -7.46 -8.75
N THR A 236 16.79 -7.48 -7.95
CA THR A 236 15.43 -7.70 -8.47
C THR A 236 14.98 -6.49 -9.30
N PHE A 237 15.23 -5.26 -8.84
CA PHE A 237 14.97 -4.05 -9.65
C PHE A 237 15.72 -4.07 -10.98
N VAL A 238 16.98 -4.54 -10.99
CA VAL A 238 17.74 -4.67 -12.24
C VAL A 238 17.04 -5.57 -13.23
N GLU A 239 16.60 -6.75 -12.80
CA GLU A 239 15.86 -7.65 -13.69
C GLU A 239 14.53 -7.07 -14.16
N ARG A 240 13.81 -6.33 -13.30
CA ARG A 240 12.57 -5.66 -13.76
C ARG A 240 12.86 -4.63 -14.86
N VAL A 241 14.04 -3.99 -14.87
CA VAL A 241 14.46 -3.12 -15.96
C VAL A 241 14.83 -3.93 -17.21
N GLU A 242 15.59 -5.02 -17.05
CA GLU A 242 15.97 -5.92 -18.16
C GLU A 242 14.75 -6.53 -18.86
N GLU A 243 13.74 -6.95 -18.10
CA GLU A 243 12.47 -7.48 -18.62
C GLU A 243 11.74 -6.49 -19.55
N ILE A 244 11.85 -5.17 -19.29
CA ILE A 244 11.29 -4.14 -20.18
C ILE A 244 12.02 -4.13 -21.53
N LEU A 245 13.33 -4.31 -21.51
CA LEU A 245 14.17 -4.27 -22.72
C LEU A 245 13.96 -5.51 -23.58
N ASP A 246 13.90 -6.66 -22.93
CA ASP A 246 13.78 -7.97 -23.58
C ASP A 246 12.33 -8.27 -24.03
N GLY A 247 11.37 -7.43 -23.63
CA GLY A 247 9.95 -7.64 -23.90
C GLY A 247 9.33 -8.77 -23.08
N ALA A 248 10.04 -9.24 -22.04
CA ALA A 248 9.61 -10.27 -21.09
C ALA A 248 8.85 -9.69 -19.88
N ASN A 249 8.34 -8.46 -20.00
CA ASN A 249 7.57 -7.77 -18.98
C ASN A 249 6.17 -8.39 -18.81
N LEU A 250 6.12 -9.58 -18.20
CA LEU A 250 4.92 -10.36 -17.97
C LEU A 250 4.15 -9.81 -16.77
N MET A 251 3.38 -8.73 -17.01
CA MET A 251 2.36 -8.29 -16.06
C MET A 251 1.38 -9.44 -15.77
N ASN A 252 0.91 -9.56 -14.53
CA ASN A 252 -0.04 -10.62 -14.09
C ASN A 252 -1.47 -10.44 -14.66
N CYS A 253 -1.61 -9.98 -15.90
CA CYS A 253 -2.89 -9.64 -16.52
C CYS A 253 -3.88 -10.81 -16.58
N GLN A 254 -3.41 -12.06 -16.52
CA GLN A 254 -4.27 -13.26 -16.51
C GLN A 254 -5.13 -13.39 -15.24
N LEU A 255 -4.71 -12.82 -14.12
CA LEU A 255 -5.46 -12.80 -12.85
C LEU A 255 -5.81 -11.38 -12.42
N CYS A 256 -5.72 -10.42 -13.34
CA CYS A 256 -6.05 -9.04 -13.04
C CYS A 256 -7.57 -8.85 -13.01
N LYS A 257 -8.13 -8.55 -11.83
CA LYS A 257 -9.57 -8.30 -11.64
C LYS A 257 -10.15 -7.17 -12.50
N TYR A 258 -9.31 -6.27 -13.02
CA TYR A 258 -9.73 -5.21 -13.93
C TYR A 258 -9.85 -5.67 -15.40
N ARG A 259 -9.28 -6.82 -15.75
CA ARG A 259 -9.21 -7.35 -17.13
C ARG A 259 -10.01 -8.62 -17.32
N GLU A 260 -10.00 -9.49 -16.32
CA GLU A 260 -10.67 -10.78 -16.34
C GLU A 260 -11.65 -10.90 -15.17
N GLN A 261 -12.68 -11.72 -15.35
CA GLN A 261 -13.66 -11.95 -14.29
C GLN A 261 -13.04 -12.78 -13.15
N VAL A 262 -12.80 -12.12 -12.02
CA VAL A 262 -12.40 -12.75 -10.75
C VAL A 262 -13.62 -12.84 -9.84
N LEU A 263 -13.85 -14.00 -9.21
CA LEU A 263 -15.01 -14.25 -8.37
C LEU A 263 -15.10 -13.24 -7.21
N GLY A 264 -16.25 -12.56 -7.10
CA GLY A 264 -16.50 -11.51 -6.10
C GLY A 264 -16.01 -10.13 -6.50
N PHE A 265 -15.44 -9.97 -7.69
CA PHE A 265 -14.94 -8.71 -8.26
C PHE A 265 -15.49 -8.45 -9.67
N GLU A 266 -16.63 -9.05 -10.01
CA GLU A 266 -17.24 -8.98 -11.35
C GLU A 266 -17.53 -7.54 -11.79
N ALA A 267 -17.87 -6.66 -10.85
CA ALA A 267 -18.16 -5.25 -11.12
C ALA A 267 -16.90 -4.42 -11.44
N GLU A 268 -15.69 -4.96 -11.23
CA GLU A 268 -14.44 -4.24 -11.48
C GLU A 268 -13.86 -4.49 -12.89
N VAL A 269 -14.43 -5.42 -13.66
CA VAL A 269 -13.96 -5.75 -15.00
C VAL A 269 -14.21 -4.58 -15.96
N GLY A 270 -13.15 -4.11 -16.61
CA GLY A 270 -13.20 -3.02 -17.59
C GLY A 270 -13.26 -1.61 -16.99
N LEU A 271 -13.09 -1.46 -15.67
CA LEU A 271 -13.00 -0.13 -15.06
C LEU A 271 -11.84 0.68 -15.63
N ARG A 272 -12.05 2.00 -15.74
CA ARG A 272 -11.03 2.94 -16.22
C ARG A 272 -9.90 3.07 -15.19
N GLN A 273 -8.67 3.13 -15.67
CA GLN A 273 -7.52 3.49 -14.84
C GLN A 273 -7.60 4.97 -14.46
N GLU A 274 -7.85 5.24 -13.19
CA GLU A 274 -7.91 6.59 -12.61
C GLU A 274 -7.01 6.62 -11.38
N SER A 275 -6.24 7.71 -11.24
CA SER A 275 -5.44 7.93 -10.04
C SER A 275 -6.33 8.49 -8.94
N HIS A 276 -6.37 7.82 -7.79
CA HIS A 276 -7.15 8.27 -6.64
C HIS A 276 -6.37 9.22 -5.71
N HIS A 277 -5.09 9.47 -6.03
CA HIS A 277 -4.13 10.08 -5.10
C HIS A 277 -3.76 11.53 -5.43
N HIS A 278 -4.39 12.12 -6.45
CA HIS A 278 -4.13 13.53 -6.84
C HIS A 278 -4.29 14.54 -5.71
N HIS A 279 -5.18 14.28 -4.74
CA HIS A 279 -5.46 15.19 -3.63
C HIS A 279 -4.38 15.22 -2.54
N VAL A 280 -3.44 14.28 -2.57
CA VAL A 280 -2.33 14.15 -1.60
C VAL A 280 -0.95 14.08 -2.27
N GLU A 281 -0.90 14.37 -3.56
CA GLU A 281 0.33 14.44 -4.36
C GLU A 281 1.17 15.65 -3.93
N GLY A 282 2.48 15.45 -3.73
CA GLY A 282 3.43 16.54 -3.49
C GLY A 282 3.23 17.35 -2.19
N LEU A 283 2.54 16.81 -1.18
CA LEU A 283 2.36 17.53 0.09
C LEU A 283 3.70 17.89 0.77
N GLY A 284 4.73 17.07 0.56
CA GLY A 284 6.10 17.33 1.02
C GLY A 284 6.14 17.70 2.49
N LYS A 285 6.77 18.84 2.81
CA LYS A 285 6.92 19.36 4.18
C LYS A 285 5.61 19.48 4.95
N SER A 286 4.47 19.72 4.27
CA SER A 286 3.17 19.86 4.94
C SER A 286 2.58 18.54 5.44
N ALA A 287 3.06 17.40 4.93
CA ALA A 287 2.66 16.06 5.37
C ALA A 287 3.75 15.33 6.16
N GLU A 288 4.89 15.96 6.40
CA GLU A 288 5.99 15.38 7.17
C GLU A 288 5.59 15.12 8.62
N CYS A 289 5.88 13.91 9.11
CA CYS A 289 5.77 13.64 10.53
C CYS A 289 6.91 14.32 11.30
N HIS A 290 6.57 15.23 12.22
CA HIS A 290 7.51 15.92 13.12
C HIS A 290 7.57 15.32 14.53
N LEU A 291 6.92 14.18 14.75
CA LEU A 291 6.80 13.53 16.07
C LEU A 291 7.78 12.37 16.27
N CYS A 292 8.50 11.98 15.22
CA CYS A 292 9.52 10.94 15.26
C CYS A 292 10.61 11.23 14.22
N ASP A 293 11.88 11.03 14.59
CA ASP A 293 13.03 11.43 13.77
C ASP A 293 13.57 10.30 12.88
N ASP A 294 14.17 9.28 13.50
CA ASP A 294 14.87 8.20 12.79
C ASP A 294 14.15 6.86 12.85
N VAL A 295 13.46 6.58 13.95
CA VAL A 295 12.62 5.39 14.10
C VAL A 295 11.18 5.85 14.28
N CYS A 296 10.27 5.31 13.49
CA CYS A 296 8.86 5.62 13.66
C CYS A 296 8.38 5.02 14.99
N THR A 297 7.93 5.87 15.91
CA THR A 297 7.40 5.41 17.21
C THR A 297 5.88 5.25 17.19
N GLY A 298 5.21 5.70 16.12
CA GLY A 298 3.75 5.80 16.09
C GLY A 298 3.17 6.89 17.00
N ALA A 299 3.99 7.81 17.54
CA ALA A 299 3.56 8.83 18.50
C ALA A 299 2.43 9.77 17.97
N CYS A 300 2.30 9.94 16.66
CA CYS A 300 1.15 10.64 16.09
C CYS A 300 -0.18 9.95 16.41
N GLU A 301 -0.19 8.62 16.53
CA GLU A 301 -1.40 7.86 16.82
C GLU A 301 -1.79 7.94 18.28
N SER A 302 -0.82 7.98 19.21
CA SER A 302 -1.11 8.21 20.62
C SER A 302 -1.70 9.61 20.83
N GLN A 303 -1.17 10.63 20.14
CA GLN A 303 -1.74 11.99 20.18
C GLN A 303 -3.16 12.06 19.58
N VAL A 304 -3.44 11.31 18.51
CA VAL A 304 -4.80 11.22 17.94
C VAL A 304 -5.76 10.45 18.86
N ARG A 305 -5.27 9.46 19.62
CA ARG A 305 -6.05 8.73 20.64
C ARG A 305 -6.28 9.54 21.92
N GLU A 306 -5.31 10.37 22.32
CA GLU A 306 -5.38 11.23 23.52
C GLU A 306 -6.15 12.53 23.25
N GLY A 307 -6.06 13.07 22.04
CA GLY A 307 -6.75 14.27 21.58
C GLY A 307 -8.20 13.97 21.18
N GLY A 308 -9.07 13.72 22.16
CA GLY A 308 -10.50 13.58 21.95
C GLY A 308 -11.09 14.70 21.07
N HIS A 309 -11.68 14.29 19.94
CA HIS A 309 -12.63 15.00 19.09
C HIS A 309 -12.73 16.54 19.23
N HIS A 310 -12.13 17.27 18.29
CA HIS A 310 -12.65 18.57 17.85
C HIS A 310 -13.24 18.42 16.46
N HIS A 311 -14.49 17.95 16.40
CA HIS A 311 -15.33 18.19 15.23
C HIS A 311 -15.75 19.66 15.26
N HIS A 312 -15.45 20.38 14.19
CA HIS A 312 -16.20 21.58 13.86
C HIS A 312 -17.62 21.15 13.49
N ASP A 313 -18.53 21.37 14.43
CA ASP A 313 -19.96 21.18 14.28
C ASP A 313 -20.48 22.26 13.30
N HIS A 314 -20.66 21.90 12.02
CA HIS A 314 -21.52 22.68 11.13
C HIS A 314 -22.96 22.25 11.37
N GLY A 315 -23.54 22.79 12.45
CA GLY A 315 -24.95 22.66 12.74
C GLY A 315 -25.79 23.37 11.68
N HIS A 316 -26.34 22.60 10.73
CA HIS A 316 -27.50 23.03 9.96
C HIS A 316 -28.75 22.74 10.78
N GLY A 317 -29.24 23.77 11.48
CA GLY A 317 -30.56 23.76 12.10
C GLY A 317 -31.64 23.73 11.02
N HIS A 318 -32.34 22.61 10.90
CA HIS A 318 -33.63 22.56 10.23
C HIS A 318 -34.71 22.49 11.31
N ASP A 319 -35.35 23.64 11.53
CA ASP A 319 -36.67 23.75 12.15
C ASP A 319 -37.67 22.93 11.33
N LEU A 320 -38.22 21.86 11.91
CA LEU A 320 -39.41 21.20 11.41
C LEU A 320 -40.54 21.45 12.40
N GLY A 321 -41.22 22.58 12.19
CA GLY A 321 -42.57 22.81 12.69
C GLY A 321 -43.56 22.02 11.84
N HIS A 322 -44.19 21.03 12.47
CA HIS A 322 -45.40 20.40 11.96
C HIS A 322 -46.58 21.37 12.05
N ASP A 323 -47.37 21.51 10.97
CA ASP A 323 -48.82 21.67 11.11
C ASP A 323 -49.58 21.06 9.91
N HIS A 324 -50.76 20.57 10.23
CA HIS A 324 -51.66 19.72 9.47
C HIS A 324 -52.60 20.50 8.54
N GLY A 325 -53.16 19.84 7.51
CA GLY A 325 -54.38 20.38 6.87
C GLY A 325 -54.76 19.85 5.48
N HIS A 326 -55.39 18.67 5.45
CA HIS A 326 -56.64 18.36 4.74
C HIS A 326 -57.01 18.94 3.35
N HIS A 327 -57.43 17.99 2.49
CA HIS A 327 -58.58 18.00 1.55
C HIS A 327 -58.50 18.66 0.16
N HIS A 328 -58.80 17.79 -0.83
CA HIS A 328 -59.55 17.93 -2.09
C HIS A 328 -59.61 19.28 -2.86
N HIS A 329 -59.25 19.23 -4.16
CA HIS A 329 -60.16 19.18 -5.32
C HIS A 329 -59.39 19.61 -6.57
N GLY A 330 -59.72 19.00 -7.72
CA GLY A 330 -59.12 19.36 -9.01
C GLY A 330 -59.68 20.66 -9.58
N HIS A 331 -59.00 21.19 -10.59
CA HIS A 331 -59.58 21.77 -11.80
C HIS A 331 -58.47 22.03 -12.83
N ASP A 332 -58.80 21.72 -14.08
CA ASP A 332 -58.15 22.22 -15.29
C ASP A 332 -58.07 23.76 -15.30
N HIS A 333 -57.00 24.29 -15.90
CA HIS A 333 -57.03 25.13 -17.11
C HIS A 333 -55.64 25.71 -17.36
N GLY A 334 -55.18 25.63 -18.61
CA GLY A 334 -53.90 26.16 -19.05
C GLY A 334 -53.89 27.69 -19.15
N HIS A 335 -52.68 28.24 -19.31
CA HIS A 335 -52.32 29.22 -20.34
C HIS A 335 -50.80 29.41 -20.35
N ASP A 336 -50.27 29.51 -21.57
CA ASP A 336 -48.90 29.91 -21.90
C ASP A 336 -48.53 31.25 -21.26
N HIS A 337 -47.28 31.39 -20.79
CA HIS A 337 -46.49 32.60 -21.02
C HIS A 337 -44.98 32.30 -20.86
N ALA A 338 -44.22 32.77 -21.85
CA ALA A 338 -42.79 32.68 -21.98
C ALA A 338 -42.05 33.49 -20.91
N HIS A 339 -41.00 32.92 -20.31
CA HIS A 339 -39.95 33.68 -19.64
C HIS A 339 -38.58 33.01 -19.87
N GLY A 340 -37.57 33.86 -20.08
CA GLY A 340 -36.24 33.52 -20.57
C GLY A 340 -35.47 32.54 -19.69
N HIS A 341 -34.75 31.65 -20.35
CA HIS A 341 -33.76 30.80 -19.73
C HIS A 341 -32.45 31.57 -19.55
N ASP A 342 -32.23 32.08 -18.34
CA ASP A 342 -30.89 32.40 -17.85
C ASP A 342 -30.35 31.13 -17.19
N HIS A 343 -29.56 30.35 -17.93
CA HIS A 343 -28.91 29.15 -17.41
C HIS A 343 -27.63 29.54 -16.68
N SER A 344 -27.74 29.80 -15.38
CA SER A 344 -26.59 29.72 -14.47
C SER A 344 -26.28 28.25 -14.23
N HIS A 345 -25.30 27.72 -14.97
CA HIS A 345 -24.73 26.40 -14.69
C HIS A 345 -23.86 26.48 -13.44
N GLY A 346 -24.48 26.28 -12.28
CA GLY A 346 -23.77 25.88 -11.07
C GLY A 346 -23.31 24.43 -11.22
N HIS A 347 -22.12 24.23 -11.77
CA HIS A 347 -21.45 22.93 -11.76
C HIS A 347 -20.92 22.64 -10.36
N SER A 348 -21.78 22.10 -9.49
CA SER A 348 -21.33 21.37 -8.31
C SER A 348 -20.82 20.00 -8.75
N HIS A 349 -19.51 19.90 -8.99
CA HIS A 349 -18.85 18.60 -9.14
C HIS A 349 -18.72 17.96 -7.76
N ASP A 350 -19.74 17.20 -7.38
CA ASP A 350 -19.67 16.26 -6.27
C ASP A 350 -18.88 15.03 -6.75
N HIS A 351 -17.59 14.99 -6.46
CA HIS A 351 -16.75 13.81 -6.70
C HIS A 351 -17.04 12.77 -5.61
N GLY A 352 -18.19 12.11 -5.72
CA GLY A 352 -18.54 10.96 -4.89
C GLY A 352 -17.55 9.81 -5.11
N HIS A 353 -16.58 9.67 -4.20
CA HIS A 353 -15.60 8.59 -4.20
C HIS A 353 -16.26 7.27 -3.77
N HIS A 354 -16.89 6.56 -4.72
CA HIS A 354 -17.41 5.22 -4.48
C HIS A 354 -16.30 4.18 -4.67
N HIS A 355 -15.65 3.78 -3.57
CA HIS A 355 -14.87 2.53 -3.59
C HIS A 355 -15.82 1.34 -3.66
N HIS A 356 -15.52 0.37 -4.54
CA HIS A 356 -16.27 -0.88 -4.58
C HIS A 356 -16.18 -1.58 -3.21
N PRO A 357 -17.30 -2.12 -2.68
CA PRO A 357 -17.32 -2.76 -1.38
C PRO A 357 -16.36 -3.94 -1.34
N TYR A 358 -15.41 -3.92 -0.40
CA TYR A 358 -14.53 -5.07 -0.17
C TYR A 358 -15.34 -6.23 0.43
N PRO A 359 -15.28 -7.47 -0.11
CA PRO A 359 -16.13 -8.58 0.33
C PRO A 359 -16.07 -8.93 1.83
N HIS A 360 -15.01 -8.54 2.52
CA HIS A 360 -14.84 -8.77 3.97
C HIS A 360 -14.90 -7.49 4.81
N ALA A 361 -15.51 -6.41 4.30
CA ALA A 361 -15.64 -5.14 5.03
C ALA A 361 -16.36 -5.30 6.39
N ASP A 362 -17.34 -6.20 6.48
CA ASP A 362 -18.15 -6.43 7.68
C ASP A 362 -17.61 -7.52 8.62
N HIS A 363 -16.41 -8.08 8.34
CA HIS A 363 -15.85 -9.14 9.18
C HIS A 363 -15.59 -8.61 10.61
N PRO A 364 -15.98 -9.33 11.69
CA PRO A 364 -15.91 -8.81 13.06
C PRO A 364 -14.48 -8.53 13.52
N LEU A 365 -13.52 -9.29 13.00
CA LEU A 365 -12.08 -9.07 13.19
C LEU A 365 -11.41 -8.39 11.98
N GLY A 366 -12.21 -8.02 10.97
CA GLY A 366 -11.75 -7.43 9.74
C GLY A 366 -11.06 -6.08 9.94
N PRO A 367 -10.42 -5.57 8.88
CA PRO A 367 -9.67 -4.32 8.89
C PRO A 367 -10.62 -3.13 9.10
N LYS A 368 -10.85 -2.75 10.35
CA LYS A 368 -11.31 -1.41 10.70
C LYS A 368 -10.07 -0.53 10.68
N SER A 369 -9.75 0.03 9.50
CA SER A 369 -8.57 0.89 9.29
C SER A 369 -8.50 2.09 10.25
N MET A 370 -9.59 2.38 10.96
CA MET A 370 -9.65 3.23 12.14
C MET A 370 -10.61 2.56 13.16
N ARG A 371 -10.11 1.82 14.15
CA ARG A 371 -10.92 1.60 15.36
C ARG A 371 -11.09 2.98 16.00
N ARG A 372 -12.33 3.49 16.02
CA ARG A 372 -12.75 4.53 16.96
C ARG A 372 -12.67 3.89 18.35
N GLY A 373 -11.50 3.97 18.96
CA GLY A 373 -11.23 3.56 20.34
C GLY A 373 -10.99 4.81 21.16
#